data_AF-A0A5Q0ENB3-F1
#
_entry.id   AF-A0A5Q0ENB3-F1
#
_cell.length_a   1.000
_cell.length_b   1.000
_cell.length_c   1.000
_cell.angle_alpha   90.00
_cell.angle_beta   90.00
_cell.angle_gamma   90.00
#
_symmetry.space_group_name_H-M   'P 1'
#
loop_
_entity.id
_entity.type
_entity.pdbx_description
1 polymer ?
#
loop_
_entity_poly.entity_id
_entity_poly.type
_entity_poly.pdbx_seq_one_letter_code
_entity_poly.pdbx_strand_id
1 'polypeptide(L)'
;MSEYFFPKLEAVEALAPYRLRTIWSTGEVLEVDVGDILRKIPALALALDPEVFARVHIAEWGGSIEWFDTEFGEDNVYAWAKEQAGEVSHEMFGDWMHRNDLSLTTAAEALGISRRMVSYYRTAHKAIPRSIWLACLGWEATRPKTKTLPRTLPTAREYAAAHA
;
A
#
# COMPACT_ATOMS: atom_id res chain seq x y z
N MET A 1 8.33 3.36 -14.45
CA MET A 1 6.98 3.46 -15.04
C MET A 1 6.21 4.42 -14.16
N SER A 2 5.53 5.42 -14.70
CA SER A 2 4.57 6.21 -13.89
C SER A 2 3.57 5.22 -13.30
N GLU A 3 3.56 5.09 -11.97
CA GLU A 3 2.66 4.19 -11.27
C GLU A 3 1.30 4.87 -11.24
N TYR A 4 0.44 4.43 -12.14
CA TYR A 4 -0.97 4.78 -12.11
C TYR A 4 -1.58 4.27 -10.80
N PHE A 5 -2.11 5.18 -10.00
CA PHE A 5 -2.93 4.92 -8.82
C PHE A 5 -4.40 5.23 -9.17
N PHE A 6 -5.31 4.30 -8.87
CA PHE A 6 -6.72 4.42 -9.29
C PHE A 6 -7.56 5.33 -8.39
N PRO A 7 -7.58 5.15 -7.05
CA PRO A 7 -8.36 6.01 -6.17
C PRO A 7 -7.94 7.47 -6.33
N LYS A 8 -8.90 8.37 -6.24
CA LYS A 8 -8.65 9.81 -6.23
C LYS A 8 -9.14 10.35 -4.90
N LEU A 9 -8.32 11.14 -4.22
CA LEU A 9 -8.72 11.81 -3.00
C LEU A 9 -9.72 12.93 -3.34
N GLU A 10 -10.91 12.86 -2.76
CA GLU A 10 -11.99 13.83 -2.97
C GLU A 10 -12.13 14.79 -1.78
N ALA A 11 -11.82 14.34 -0.56
CA ALA A 11 -11.79 15.20 0.61
C ALA A 11 -10.77 14.70 1.65
N VAL A 12 -10.24 15.64 2.43
CA VAL A 12 -9.44 15.37 3.64
C VAL A 12 -9.92 16.27 4.77
N GLU A 13 -10.05 15.72 5.97
CA GLU A 13 -10.43 16.43 7.18
C GLU A 13 -9.47 16.08 8.32
N ALA A 14 -9.00 17.09 9.05
CA ALA A 14 -8.27 16.88 10.29
C ALA A 14 -9.23 16.47 11.41
N LEU A 15 -8.93 15.36 12.10
CA LEU A 15 -9.60 14.96 13.33
C LEU A 15 -8.76 15.43 14.54
N ALA A 16 -8.83 14.70 15.66
CA ALA A 16 -7.89 14.91 16.75
C ALA A 16 -6.45 14.66 16.26
N PRO A 17 -5.48 15.55 16.57
CA PRO A 17 -4.10 15.37 16.14
C PRO A 17 -3.55 13.98 16.57
N TYR A 18 -2.93 13.20 15.68
CA TYR A 18 -2.54 13.50 14.29
C TYR A 18 -3.28 12.61 13.28
N ARG A 19 -4.60 12.47 13.47
CA ARG A 19 -5.46 11.63 12.65
C ARG A 19 -6.20 12.43 11.58
N LEU A 20 -6.24 11.88 10.38
CA LEU A 20 -6.96 12.41 9.23
C LEU A 20 -8.11 11.49 8.86
N ARG A 21 -9.19 12.08 8.36
CA ARG A 21 -10.24 11.38 7.61
C ARG A 21 -10.07 11.72 6.14
N THR A 22 -10.12 10.71 5.28
CA THR A 22 -9.98 10.83 3.83
C THR A 22 -11.20 10.22 3.15
N ILE A 23 -11.67 10.88 2.09
CA ILE A 23 -12.81 10.44 1.28
C ILE A 23 -12.32 10.25 -0.15
N TRP A 24 -12.65 9.10 -0.75
CA TRP A 24 -12.09 8.68 -2.03
C TRP A 24 -13.17 8.46 -3.08
N SER A 25 -12.80 8.63 -4.36
CA SER A 25 -13.69 8.37 -5.51
C SER A 25 -14.18 6.92 -5.63
N THR A 26 -13.61 6.00 -4.86
CA THR A 26 -14.11 4.63 -4.67
C THR A 26 -15.37 4.56 -3.79
N GLY A 27 -15.75 5.67 -3.14
CA GLY A 27 -16.78 5.75 -2.11
C GLY A 27 -16.28 5.40 -0.70
N GLU A 28 -14.98 5.12 -0.54
CA GLU A 28 -14.40 4.78 0.76
C GLU A 28 -14.18 6.03 1.61
N VAL A 29 -14.44 5.88 2.92
CA VAL A 29 -14.06 6.85 3.95
C VAL A 29 -13.07 6.16 4.88
N LEU A 30 -11.83 6.62 4.88
CA LEU A 30 -10.73 5.98 5.61
C LEU A 30 -10.15 6.95 6.64
N GLU A 31 -9.80 6.44 7.81
CA GLU A 31 -9.06 7.20 8.81
C GLU A 31 -7.62 6.70 8.91
N VAL A 32 -6.69 7.64 9.08
CA VAL A 32 -5.26 7.35 9.11
C VAL A 32 -4.56 8.26 10.10
N ASP A 33 -3.73 7.69 10.96
CA ASP A 33 -2.82 8.45 11.82
C ASP A 33 -1.52 8.73 11.06
N VAL A 34 -1.13 10.00 10.96
CA VAL A 34 0.11 10.42 10.28
C VAL A 34 1.16 10.95 11.27
N GLY A 35 0.90 10.87 12.57
CA GLY A 35 1.74 11.50 13.60
C GLY A 35 3.15 10.95 13.64
N ASP A 36 3.32 9.63 13.47
CA ASP A 36 4.64 9.01 13.42
C ASP A 36 5.46 9.46 12.22
N ILE A 37 4.81 9.72 11.08
CA ILE A 37 5.48 10.17 9.85
C ILE A 37 5.87 11.64 9.98
N LEU A 38 4.95 12.48 10.47
CA LEU A 38 5.22 13.89 10.76
C LEU A 38 6.42 14.06 11.72
N ARG A 39 6.54 13.21 12.75
CA ARG A 39 7.67 13.25 13.69
C ARG A 39 8.99 12.76 13.09
N LYS A 40 8.94 11.86 12.10
CA LYS A 40 10.14 11.28 11.46
C LYS A 40 10.77 12.22 10.44
N ILE A 41 10.01 13.13 9.85
CA ILE A 41 10.47 14.00 8.76
C ILE A 41 10.64 15.44 9.30
N PRO A 42 11.88 15.94 9.49
CA PRO A 42 12.11 17.26 10.06
C PRO A 42 11.45 18.42 9.31
N ALA A 43 11.32 18.29 7.97
CA ALA A 43 10.65 19.30 7.14
C ALA A 43 9.16 19.45 7.47
N LEU A 44 8.53 18.44 8.08
CA LEU A 44 7.11 18.42 8.44
C LEU A 44 6.84 18.82 9.90
N ALA A 45 7.87 19.23 10.65
CA ALA A 45 7.76 19.51 12.07
C ALA A 45 6.71 20.61 12.38
N LEU A 46 6.49 21.56 11.47
CA LEU A 46 5.47 22.60 11.64
C LEU A 46 4.05 22.03 11.70
N ALA A 47 3.76 20.94 10.99
CA ALA A 47 2.46 20.27 11.02
C ALA A 47 2.20 19.50 12.34
N LEU A 48 3.18 19.46 13.26
CA LEU A 48 2.97 18.96 14.62
C LEU A 48 2.22 19.96 15.51
N ASP A 49 2.18 21.24 15.14
CA ASP A 49 1.33 22.23 15.81
C ASP A 49 -0.15 21.92 15.49
N PRO A 50 -1.04 21.74 16.49
CA PRO A 50 -2.45 21.44 16.27
C PRO A 50 -3.20 22.44 15.38
N GLU A 51 -2.87 23.74 15.46
CA GLU A 51 -3.49 24.77 14.64
C GLU A 51 -3.03 24.71 13.20
N VAL A 52 -1.78 24.30 12.96
CA VAL A 52 -1.27 24.00 11.62
C VAL A 52 -1.93 22.72 11.12
N PHE A 53 -1.93 21.65 11.93
CA PHE A 53 -2.49 20.35 11.55
C PHE A 53 -3.96 20.45 11.08
N ALA A 54 -4.75 21.31 11.73
CA ALA A 54 -6.13 21.56 11.37
C ALA A 54 -6.34 22.18 9.98
N ARG A 55 -5.28 22.72 9.34
CA ARG A 55 -5.32 23.36 8.02
C ARG A 55 -5.02 22.40 6.86
N VAL A 56 -5.03 21.10 7.13
CA VAL A 56 -4.85 20.08 6.09
C VAL A 56 -5.83 20.32 4.93
N HIS A 57 -5.34 20.20 3.70
CA HIS A 57 -6.15 20.28 2.50
C HIS A 57 -5.56 19.42 1.38
N ILE A 58 -6.34 19.24 0.31
CA ILE A 58 -5.85 18.61 -0.91
C ILE A 58 -5.09 19.69 -1.69
N ALA A 59 -3.95 19.32 -2.27
CA ALA A 59 -3.18 20.24 -3.09
C ALA A 59 -3.98 20.78 -4.27
N GLU A 60 -3.65 21.99 -4.74
CA GLU A 60 -4.37 22.70 -5.82
C GLU A 60 -4.58 21.82 -7.07
N TRP A 61 -3.58 21.02 -7.42
CA TRP A 61 -3.60 20.14 -8.60
C TRP A 61 -4.07 18.71 -8.30
N GLY A 62 -4.51 18.44 -7.07
CA GLY A 62 -4.83 17.11 -6.56
C GLY A 62 -3.58 16.23 -6.39
N GLY A 63 -3.79 14.96 -6.01
CA GLY A 63 -2.71 13.97 -5.95
C GLY A 63 -1.90 13.96 -4.64
N SER A 64 -2.07 14.94 -3.77
CA SER A 64 -1.41 14.99 -2.47
C SER A 64 -2.25 15.67 -1.40
N ILE A 65 -1.92 15.35 -0.15
CA ILE A 65 -2.40 16.03 1.05
C ILE A 65 -1.32 17.00 1.50
N GLU A 66 -1.73 18.23 1.81
CA GLU A 66 -0.81 19.29 2.20
C GLU A 66 -1.25 20.16 3.38
N TRP A 67 -0.25 20.74 4.03
CA TRP A 67 -0.40 21.81 5.02
C TRP A 67 0.25 23.10 4.54
N PHE A 68 1.36 22.98 3.81
CA PHE A 68 2.09 24.10 3.22
C PHE A 68 2.45 23.84 1.76
N ASP A 69 3.18 22.76 1.47
CA ASP A 69 3.61 22.40 0.12
C ASP A 69 3.85 20.89 0.01
N THR A 70 2.93 20.22 -0.71
CA THR A 70 3.03 18.83 -1.21
C THR A 70 3.76 17.83 -0.30
N GLU A 71 3.23 17.61 0.90
CA GLU A 71 3.86 16.76 1.91
C GLU A 71 3.67 15.25 1.69
N PHE A 72 2.43 14.80 1.41
CA PHE A 72 2.11 13.37 1.29
C PHE A 72 1.37 13.05 0.00
N GLY A 73 1.90 12.14 -0.82
CA GLY A 73 1.18 11.59 -1.98
C GLY A 73 -0.10 10.85 -1.54
N GLU A 74 -1.18 11.01 -2.31
CA GLU A 74 -2.47 10.39 -1.98
C GLU A 74 -2.41 8.85 -1.97
N ASP A 75 -1.57 8.28 -2.82
CA ASP A 75 -1.27 6.84 -2.88
C ASP A 75 -0.73 6.32 -1.55
N ASN A 76 0.26 7.01 -0.99
CA ASN A 76 0.90 6.66 0.27
C ASN A 76 -0.10 6.73 1.43
N VAL A 77 -0.90 7.81 1.47
CA VAL A 77 -1.92 7.99 2.51
C VAL A 77 -2.98 6.89 2.43
N TYR A 78 -3.40 6.51 1.23
CA TYR A 78 -4.31 5.38 1.03
C TYR A 78 -3.71 4.07 1.53
N ALA A 79 -2.43 3.81 1.24
CA ALA A 79 -1.73 2.61 1.70
C ALA A 79 -1.65 2.55 3.23
N TRP A 80 -1.24 3.63 3.89
CA TRP A 80 -1.16 3.70 5.35
C TRP A 80 -2.52 3.52 6.01
N ALA A 81 -3.58 4.10 5.45
CA ALA A 81 -4.94 3.93 5.96
C ALA A 81 -5.38 2.45 5.92
N LYS A 82 -5.06 1.75 4.83
CA LYS A 82 -5.32 0.30 4.69
C LYS A 82 -4.53 -0.52 5.70
N GLU A 83 -3.23 -0.24 5.83
CA GLU A 83 -2.34 -0.97 6.74
C GLU A 83 -2.71 -0.78 8.21
N GLN A 84 -3.04 0.45 8.61
CA GLN A 84 -3.50 0.74 9.98
C GLN A 84 -4.85 0.10 10.30
N ALA A 85 -5.69 -0.15 9.28
CA ALA A 85 -6.91 -0.92 9.42
C ALA A 85 -6.69 -2.46 9.44
N GLY A 86 -5.43 -2.92 9.30
CA GLY A 86 -5.09 -4.34 9.20
C GLY A 86 -5.43 -4.97 7.85
N GLU A 87 -5.69 -4.16 6.83
CA GLU A 87 -5.89 -4.58 5.45
C GLU A 87 -4.57 -4.62 4.68
N VAL A 88 -4.59 -5.20 3.48
CA VAL A 88 -3.43 -5.29 2.59
C VAL A 88 -3.45 -4.11 1.63
N SER A 89 -2.41 -3.29 1.65
CA SER A 89 -2.27 -2.14 0.75
C SER A 89 -1.74 -2.55 -0.63
N HIS A 90 -1.94 -1.66 -1.60
CA HIS A 90 -1.36 -1.82 -2.93
C HIS A 90 0.18 -1.73 -2.91
N GLU A 91 0.76 -0.95 -1.98
CA GLU A 91 2.20 -0.87 -1.75
C GLU A 91 2.76 -2.20 -1.25
N MET A 92 2.14 -2.84 -0.25
CA MET A 92 2.55 -4.18 0.20
C MET A 92 2.62 -5.20 -0.95
N PHE A 93 1.64 -5.14 -1.86
CA PHE A 93 1.60 -5.99 -3.04
C PHE A 93 2.63 -5.60 -4.11
N GLY A 94 2.81 -4.29 -4.33
CA GLY A 94 3.84 -3.72 -5.21
C GLY A 94 5.25 -4.11 -4.75
N ASP A 95 5.53 -4.00 -3.46
CA ASP A 95 6.78 -4.42 -2.82
C ASP A 95 7.03 -5.91 -2.97
N TRP A 96 5.99 -6.74 -2.83
CA TRP A 96 6.11 -8.17 -3.08
C TRP A 96 6.48 -8.46 -4.53
N MET A 97 5.87 -7.75 -5.49
CA MET A 97 6.27 -7.86 -6.89
C MET A 97 7.70 -7.40 -7.11
N HIS A 98 8.07 -6.25 -6.53
CA HIS A 98 9.38 -5.63 -6.71
C HIS A 98 10.51 -6.50 -6.16
N ARG A 99 10.41 -6.92 -4.89
CA ARG A 99 11.46 -7.73 -4.23
C ARG A 99 11.62 -9.15 -4.79
N ASN A 100 10.70 -9.57 -5.66
CA ASN A 100 10.72 -10.87 -6.35
C ASN A 100 10.89 -10.72 -7.88
N ASP A 101 11.22 -9.52 -8.37
CA ASP A 101 11.43 -9.23 -9.80
C ASP A 101 10.24 -9.65 -10.70
N LEU A 102 9.02 -9.48 -10.19
CA LEU A 102 7.81 -9.92 -10.88
C LEU A 102 7.25 -8.83 -11.79
N SER A 103 7.07 -9.20 -13.06
CA SER A 103 6.21 -8.47 -14.00
C SER A 103 4.74 -8.76 -13.71
N LEU A 104 3.83 -8.03 -14.35
CA LEU A 104 2.39 -8.35 -14.29
C LEU A 104 2.09 -9.78 -14.76
N THR A 105 2.84 -10.30 -15.74
CA THR A 105 2.67 -11.66 -16.27
C THR A 105 3.17 -12.70 -15.28
N THR A 106 4.39 -12.54 -14.77
CA THR A 106 4.98 -13.53 -13.85
C THR A 106 4.31 -13.52 -12.47
N ALA A 107 3.82 -12.37 -12.00
CA ALA A 107 2.96 -12.31 -10.81
C ALA A 107 1.61 -13.03 -11.02
N ALA A 108 1.02 -12.92 -12.22
CA ALA A 108 -0.23 -13.60 -12.55
C ALA A 108 -0.05 -15.12 -12.57
N GLU A 109 1.06 -15.59 -13.15
CA GLU A 109 1.46 -16.99 -13.16
C GLU A 109 1.74 -17.51 -11.74
N ALA A 110 2.47 -16.73 -10.93
CA ALA A 110 2.80 -17.07 -9.54
C ALA A 110 1.55 -17.28 -8.67
N LEU A 111 0.54 -16.43 -8.83
CA LEU A 111 -0.67 -16.44 -8.01
C LEU A 111 -1.82 -17.24 -8.64
N GLY A 112 -1.68 -17.69 -9.89
CA GLY A 112 -2.74 -18.38 -10.62
C GLY A 112 -3.98 -17.50 -10.88
N ILE A 113 -3.78 -16.20 -11.11
CA ILE A 113 -4.86 -15.22 -11.39
C ILE A 113 -4.62 -14.54 -12.74
N SER A 114 -5.60 -13.75 -13.22
CA SER A 114 -5.40 -13.00 -14.46
C SER A 114 -4.42 -11.83 -14.27
N ARG A 115 -3.67 -11.51 -15.33
CA ARG A 115 -2.81 -10.31 -15.40
C ARG A 115 -3.59 -9.01 -15.09
N ARG A 116 -4.87 -8.96 -15.46
CA ARG A 116 -5.76 -7.83 -15.14
C ARG A 116 -5.99 -7.70 -13.63
N MET A 117 -6.18 -8.81 -12.91
CA MET A 117 -6.34 -8.78 -11.45
C MET A 117 -5.06 -8.34 -10.74
N VAL A 118 -3.89 -8.79 -11.19
CA VAL A 118 -2.61 -8.27 -10.68
C VAL A 118 -2.52 -6.76 -10.86
N SER A 119 -2.87 -6.26 -12.06
CA SER A 119 -2.89 -4.81 -12.30
C SER A 119 -3.86 -4.10 -11.37
N TYR A 120 -5.06 -4.66 -11.14
CA TYR A 120 -6.05 -4.05 -10.26
C TYR A 120 -5.61 -3.96 -8.82
N TYR A 121 -4.93 -4.98 -8.31
CA TYR A 121 -4.37 -4.98 -6.97
C TYR A 121 -3.21 -3.98 -6.85
N ARG A 122 -2.30 -3.99 -7.82
CA ARG A 122 -1.13 -3.09 -7.81
C ARG A 122 -1.51 -1.60 -7.89
N THR A 123 -2.59 -1.26 -8.59
CA THR A 123 -3.01 0.14 -8.79
C THR A 123 -4.13 0.57 -7.83
N ALA A 124 -4.40 -0.20 -6.77
CA ALA A 124 -5.51 0.01 -5.83
C ALA A 124 -6.91 0.10 -6.48
N HIS A 125 -7.10 -0.40 -7.70
CA HIS A 125 -8.40 -0.40 -8.37
C HIS A 125 -9.37 -1.44 -7.78
N LYS A 126 -8.82 -2.46 -7.12
CA LYS A 126 -9.57 -3.38 -6.26
C LYS A 126 -8.82 -3.60 -4.96
N ALA A 127 -9.55 -3.65 -3.86
CA ALA A 127 -9.03 -4.11 -2.58
C ALA A 127 -8.44 -5.52 -2.71
N ILE A 128 -7.34 -5.78 -2.00
CA ILE A 128 -6.59 -7.03 -2.07
C ILE A 128 -7.16 -8.00 -1.02
N PRO A 129 -7.78 -9.13 -1.42
CA PRO A 129 -8.31 -10.09 -0.46
C PRO A 129 -7.18 -10.71 0.38
N ARG A 130 -7.49 -11.03 1.64
CA ARG A 130 -6.57 -11.77 2.55
C ARG A 130 -5.96 -13.01 1.90
N SER A 131 -6.76 -13.76 1.12
CA SER A 131 -6.30 -14.97 0.43
C SER A 131 -5.20 -14.69 -0.61
N ILE A 132 -5.26 -13.54 -1.29
CA ILE A 132 -4.24 -13.14 -2.27
C ILE A 132 -2.94 -12.82 -1.56
N TRP A 133 -2.97 -12.07 -0.46
CA TRP A 133 -1.75 -11.78 0.29
C TRP A 133 -1.11 -13.03 0.91
N LEU A 134 -1.93 -13.94 1.45
CA LEU A 134 -1.42 -15.24 1.91
C LEU A 134 -0.81 -16.06 0.77
N ALA A 135 -1.37 -15.99 -0.45
CA ALA A 135 -0.79 -16.64 -1.63
C ALA A 135 0.55 -16.00 -2.04
N CYS A 136 0.69 -14.66 -1.96
CA CYS A 136 1.95 -13.96 -2.19
C CYS A 136 3.06 -14.49 -1.26
N LEU A 137 2.77 -14.51 0.05
CA LEU A 137 3.72 -15.00 1.06
C LEU A 137 4.00 -16.50 0.92
N GLY A 138 2.99 -17.32 0.61
CA GLY A 138 3.16 -18.75 0.37
C GLY A 138 4.00 -19.06 -0.87
N TRP A 139 3.82 -18.28 -1.95
CA TRP A 139 4.66 -18.36 -3.14
C TRP A 139 6.10 -17.95 -2.82
N GLU A 140 6.30 -16.87 -2.06
CA GLU A 140 7.62 -16.41 -1.65
C GLU A 140 8.33 -17.42 -0.73
N ALA A 141 7.58 -18.10 0.13
CA ALA A 141 8.12 -19.14 1.01
C ALA A 141 8.55 -20.41 0.26
N THR A 142 7.95 -20.70 -0.91
CA THR A 142 8.16 -21.97 -1.61
C THR A 142 8.92 -21.85 -2.92
N ARG A 143 8.93 -20.67 -3.54
CA ARG A 143 9.56 -20.33 -4.84
C ARG A 143 9.61 -21.52 -5.81
N PRO A 144 8.44 -22.05 -6.21
CA PRO A 144 8.38 -23.30 -6.96
C PRO A 144 9.10 -23.14 -8.31
N LYS A 145 10.12 -23.97 -8.55
CA LYS A 145 10.87 -24.01 -9.82
C LYS A 145 10.08 -24.65 -10.96
N THR A 146 9.02 -25.37 -10.63
CA THR A 146 8.15 -26.07 -11.58
C THR A 146 6.73 -25.54 -11.46
N LYS A 147 5.90 -25.78 -12.49
CA LYS A 147 4.47 -25.44 -12.44
C LYS A 147 3.68 -26.27 -11.42
N THR A 148 4.28 -27.32 -10.86
CA THR A 148 3.64 -28.15 -9.84
C THR A 148 3.65 -27.41 -8.51
N LEU A 149 2.47 -27.24 -7.92
CA LEU A 149 2.34 -26.60 -6.61
C LEU A 149 2.93 -27.48 -5.51
N PRO A 150 3.70 -26.89 -4.58
CA PRO A 150 4.19 -27.58 -3.40
C PRO A 150 3.01 -28.01 -2.53
N ARG A 151 3.08 -29.23 -1.98
CA ARG A 151 2.03 -29.78 -1.07
C ARG A 151 2.27 -29.43 0.40
N THR A 152 3.48 -29.01 0.73
CA THR A 152 3.92 -28.65 2.08
C THR A 152 4.84 -27.43 1.98
N LEU A 153 4.89 -26.64 3.05
CA LEU A 153 5.91 -25.60 3.18
C LEU A 153 7.29 -26.24 3.41
N PRO A 154 8.38 -25.59 2.99
CA PRO A 154 9.72 -26.04 3.36
C PRO A 154 9.90 -25.96 4.87
N THR A 155 10.70 -26.87 5.40
CA THR A 155 11.16 -26.79 6.79
C THR A 155 12.01 -25.53 6.99
N ALA A 156 12.15 -25.05 8.24
CA ALA A 156 12.98 -23.89 8.55
C ALA A 156 14.44 -24.04 8.04
N ARG A 157 14.97 -25.26 8.06
CA ARG A 157 16.31 -25.57 7.54
C ARG A 157 16.39 -25.46 6.02
N GLU A 158 15.39 -25.96 5.30
CA GLU A 158 15.32 -25.87 3.83
C GLU A 158 15.10 -24.44 3.37
N TYR A 159 14.25 -23.68 4.07
CA TYR A 159 14.05 -22.26 3.82
C TYR A 159 15.36 -21.48 4.01
N ALA A 160 16.06 -21.68 5.14
CA ALA A 160 17.34 -21.03 5.38
C ALA A 160 18.38 -21.37 4.30
N ALA A 161 18.45 -22.63 3.85
CA ALA A 161 19.36 -23.04 2.79
C ALA A 161 19.04 -22.43 1.41
N ALA A 162 17.77 -22.11 1.13
CA ALA A 162 17.35 -21.50 -0.12
C ALA A 162 17.55 -19.97 -0.17
N HIS A 163 17.78 -19.34 0.99
CA HIS A 163 17.88 -17.89 1.16
C HIS A 163 19.20 -17.42 1.82
N ALA A 164 20.18 -18.31 1.98
CA ALA A 164 21.55 -17.99 2.40
C ALA A 164 22.42 -17.58 1.20
#